data_AF-A0A1Z3HRS5-F1
#
_entry.id   AF-A0A1Z3HRS5-F1
#
_cell.length_a   1.000
_cell.length_b   1.000
_cell.length_c   1.000
_cell.angle_alpha   90.00
_cell.angle_beta   90.00
_cell.angle_gamma   90.00
#
_symmetry.space_group_name_H-M   'P 1'
#
loop_
_entity.id
_entity.type
_entity.pdbx_description
1 polymer ?
#
loop_
_entity_poly.entity_id
_entity_poly.type
_entity_poly.pdbx_seq_one_letter_code
_entity_poly.pdbx_strand_id
1 'polypeptide(L)'
;MDAVGDALGLGGDGAPATQSIPRVALPRLLFIWGDTRVLPVEITSMSITEQQYDHRLHPIQAEVALGLSIPTQESFRVNDDAIGRGALEYSTLAREAQAIVNLANTASQAADLVTDLVSF
;
A
#
# COMPACT_ATOMS: atom_id res chain seq x y z
N MET A 1 -6.51 25.94 56.68
CA MET A 1 -7.66 25.60 55.82
C MET A 1 -7.86 26.76 54.88
N ASP A 2 -7.22 26.71 53.71
CA ASP A 2 -7.58 27.61 52.60
C ASP A 2 -8.47 26.81 51.65
N ALA A 3 -9.76 26.75 52.01
CA ALA A 3 -10.78 25.95 51.32
C ALA A 3 -11.31 26.65 50.05
N VAL A 4 -10.82 27.85 49.74
CA VAL A 4 -11.30 28.64 48.60
C VAL A 4 -10.53 28.26 47.32
N GLY A 5 -9.25 27.90 47.43
CA GLY A 5 -8.44 27.44 46.30
C GLY A 5 -8.87 26.09 45.72
N ASP A 6 -9.43 25.20 46.55
CA ASP A 6 -9.88 23.85 46.17
C ASP A 6 -11.29 23.86 45.54
N ALA A 7 -12.17 24.76 46.00
CA ALA A 7 -13.54 24.87 45.50
C ALA A 7 -13.66 25.50 44.10
N LEU A 8 -12.61 26.14 43.59
CA LEU A 8 -12.61 26.80 42.27
C LEU A 8 -12.22 25.86 41.12
N GLY A 9 -11.94 24.57 41.38
CA GLY A 9 -11.69 23.59 40.31
C GLY A 9 -10.50 23.92 39.40
N LEU A 10 -9.66 24.87 39.80
CA LEU A 10 -8.43 25.26 39.10
C LEU A 10 -7.23 24.37 39.48
N GLY A 11 -7.49 23.22 40.09
CA GLY A 11 -6.58 22.09 40.13
C GLY A 11 -6.46 21.50 38.72
N GLY A 12 -5.81 22.24 37.83
CA GLY A 12 -5.35 21.74 36.55
C GLY A 12 -4.24 20.75 36.78
N ASP A 13 -4.59 19.55 37.26
CA ASP A 13 -3.73 18.39 37.20
C ASP A 13 -3.34 18.25 35.73
N GLY A 14 -2.04 18.42 35.46
CA GLY A 14 -1.46 18.61 34.15
C GLY A 14 -1.53 17.36 33.27
N ALA A 15 -2.71 16.79 33.08
CA ALA A 15 -2.97 15.92 31.97
C ALA A 15 -3.07 16.84 30.73
N PRO A 16 -2.11 16.80 29.79
CA PRO A 16 -2.35 17.42 28.50
C PRO A 16 -3.65 16.84 27.98
N ALA A 17 -4.56 17.70 27.52
CA ALA A 17 -5.75 17.31 26.78
C ALA A 17 -5.31 16.57 25.51
N THR A 18 -4.94 15.31 25.69
CA THR A 18 -4.63 14.36 24.63
C THR A 18 -5.97 13.86 24.17
N GLN A 19 -6.74 14.77 23.55
CA GLN A 19 -7.82 14.36 22.70
C GLN A 19 -7.17 13.50 21.64
N SER A 20 -7.32 12.18 21.77
CA SER A 20 -6.85 11.22 20.80
C SER A 20 -7.59 11.55 19.52
N ILE A 21 -6.94 12.30 18.63
CA ILE A 21 -7.42 12.49 17.28
C ILE A 21 -7.51 11.07 16.75
N PRO A 22 -8.72 10.55 16.44
CA PRO A 22 -8.82 9.24 15.83
C PRO A 22 -7.91 9.30 14.61
N ARG A 23 -6.89 8.44 14.56
CA ARG A 23 -6.07 8.30 13.36
C ARG A 23 -7.05 7.80 12.32
N VAL A 24 -7.60 8.72 11.54
CA VAL A 24 -8.47 8.38 10.42
C VAL A 24 -7.54 7.61 9.49
N ALA A 25 -7.70 6.29 9.46
CA ALA A 25 -7.02 5.45 8.50
C ALA A 25 -7.34 6.07 7.14
N LEU A 26 -6.30 6.54 6.45
CA LEU A 26 -6.41 7.07 5.10
C LEU A 26 -7.23 6.09 4.26
N PRO A 27 -8.03 6.58 3.28
CA PRO A 27 -8.84 5.70 2.45
C PRO A 27 -7.94 4.62 1.83
N ARG A 28 -8.34 3.36 2.06
CA ARG A 28 -7.60 2.18 1.64
C ARG A 28 -7.66 2.04 0.12
N LEU A 29 -6.51 2.08 -0.54
CA LEU A 29 -6.40 1.91 -1.99
C LEU A 29 -5.79 0.54 -2.33
N LEU A 30 -6.47 -0.19 -3.21
CA LEU A 30 -6.00 -1.45 -3.75
C LEU A 30 -5.79 -1.32 -5.25
N PHE A 31 -4.61 -1.70 -5.72
CA PHE A 31 -4.32 -1.87 -7.13
C PHE A 31 -4.59 -3.33 -7.52
N ILE A 32 -5.60 -3.54 -8.36
CA ILE A 32 -6.01 -4.87 -8.84
C ILE A 32 -5.64 -4.98 -10.31
N TRP A 33 -4.83 -5.99 -10.65
CA TRP A 33 -4.41 -6.26 -12.01
C TRP A 33 -4.50 -7.77 -12.30
N GLY A 34 -5.63 -8.19 -12.86
CA GLY A 34 -5.93 -9.60 -13.02
C GLY A 34 -6.23 -10.30 -11.70
N ASP A 35 -6.09 -11.62 -11.70
CA ASP A 35 -6.47 -12.52 -10.60
C ASP A 35 -5.41 -12.66 -9.50
N THR A 36 -4.14 -12.47 -9.85
CA THR A 36 -2.98 -12.78 -9.00
C THR A 36 -2.31 -11.54 -8.41
N ARG A 37 -2.67 -10.33 -8.84
CA ARG A 37 -2.06 -9.08 -8.37
C ARG A 37 -3.10 -8.17 -7.76
N VAL A 38 -3.19 -8.24 -6.44
CA VAL A 38 -4.00 -7.36 -5.58
C VAL A 38 -3.04 -6.73 -4.58
N LEU A 39 -2.65 -5.48 -4.80
CA LEU A 39 -1.63 -4.82 -4.00
C LEU A 39 -2.20 -3.64 -3.21
N PRO A 40 -1.89 -3.50 -1.91
CA PRO A 40 -2.11 -2.24 -1.23
C PRO A 40 -1.19 -1.18 -1.82
N VAL A 41 -1.74 0.00 -2.10
CA VAL A 41 -0.98 1.12 -2.65
C VAL A 41 -1.27 2.41 -1.91
N GLU A 42 -0.27 3.27 -1.86
CA GLU A 42 -0.36 4.66 -1.43
C GLU A 42 0.03 5.55 -2.60
N ILE A 43 -0.72 6.64 -2.81
CA ILE A 43 -0.41 7.62 -3.85
C ILE A 43 0.76 8.48 -3.35
N THR A 44 1.89 8.40 -4.03
CA THR A 44 3.09 9.20 -3.73
C THR A 44 3.18 10.44 -4.59
N SER A 45 2.62 10.41 -5.79
CA SER A 45 2.54 11.57 -6.67
C SER A 45 1.30 11.50 -7.56
N MET A 46 0.83 12.66 -7.99
CA MET A 46 -0.30 12.79 -8.91
C MET A 46 -0.05 14.00 -9.81
N SER A 47 -0.09 13.77 -11.12
CA SER A 47 -0.04 14.82 -12.14
C SER A 47 -1.26 14.69 -13.03
N ILE A 48 -1.91 15.81 -13.33
CA ILE A 48 -3.07 15.87 -14.22
C ILE A 48 -2.69 16.79 -15.39
N THR A 49 -2.79 16.28 -16.61
CA THR A 49 -2.60 17.04 -17.84
C THR A 49 -3.91 17.08 -18.61
N GLU A 50 -4.57 18.23 -18.59
CA GLU A 50 -5.81 18.48 -19.33
C GLU A 50 -5.50 18.66 -20.83
N GLN A 51 -6.20 17.91 -21.68
CA GLN A 51 -5.89 17.83 -23.13
C GLN A 51 -6.94 18.52 -24.00
N GLN A 52 -8.21 18.44 -23.62
CA GLN A 52 -9.31 18.99 -24.40
C GLN A 52 -10.32 19.67 -23.50
N TYR A 53 -10.94 20.72 -24.01
CA TYR A 53 -11.89 21.57 -23.29
C TYR A 53 -13.19 21.76 -24.08
N ASP A 54 -14.31 21.95 -23.38
CA ASP A 54 -15.58 22.39 -23.99
C ASP A 54 -15.57 23.90 -24.32
N HIS A 55 -16.66 24.41 -24.92
CA HIS A 55 -16.79 25.86 -25.22
C HIS A 55 -16.83 26.75 -23.97
N ARG A 56 -17.03 26.17 -22.78
CA ARG A 56 -17.04 26.85 -21.48
C ARG A 56 -15.72 26.64 -20.73
N LEU A 57 -14.70 26.08 -21.38
CA LEU A 57 -13.37 25.78 -20.83
C LEU A 57 -13.35 24.78 -19.68
N HIS A 58 -14.32 23.87 -19.62
CA HIS A 58 -14.23 22.71 -18.74
C HIS A 58 -13.43 21.59 -19.44
N PRO A 59 -12.49 20.95 -18.75
CA PRO A 59 -11.74 19.84 -19.33
C PRO A 59 -12.68 18.65 -19.59
N ILE A 60 -12.70 18.17 -20.82
CA ILE A 60 -13.47 16.98 -21.24
C ILE A 60 -12.58 15.74 -21.38
N GLN A 61 -11.27 15.94 -21.47
CA GLN A 61 -10.27 14.87 -21.44
C GLN A 61 -9.04 15.33 -20.68
N ALA A 62 -8.56 14.47 -19.78
CA ALA A 62 -7.30 14.66 -19.08
C ALA A 62 -6.56 13.32 -18.97
N GLU A 63 -5.24 13.40 -18.97
CA GLU A 63 -4.37 12.30 -18.59
C GLU A 63 -3.97 12.47 -17.12
N VAL A 64 -4.10 11.39 -16.36
CA VAL A 64 -3.72 11.35 -14.95
C VAL A 64 -2.56 10.38 -14.78
N ALA A 65 -1.41 10.91 -14.37
CA ALA A 65 -0.25 10.11 -14.01
C ALA A 65 -0.17 9.99 -12.48
N LEU A 66 -0.23 8.76 -11.98
CA LEU A 66 -0.16 8.44 -10.55
C LEU A 66 1.16 7.72 -10.24
N GLY A 67 1.89 8.22 -9.26
CA GLY A 67 2.94 7.48 -8.57
C GLY A 67 2.34 6.69 -7.43
N LEU A 68 2.59 5.37 -7.42
CA LEU A 68 2.10 4.46 -6.41
C LEU A 68 3.27 3.81 -5.66
N SER A 69 3.15 3.66 -4.36
CA SER A 69 4.07 2.90 -3.51
C SER A 69 3.33 1.83 -2.74
N ILE A 70 4.00 0.72 -2.42
CA ILE A 70 3.45 -0.35 -1.59
C ILE A 70 3.88 -0.07 -0.14
N PRO A 71 2.94 0.07 0.80
CA PRO A 71 3.28 0.26 2.20
C PRO A 71 4.00 -0.97 2.78
N THR A 72 4.80 -0.73 3.81
CA THR A 72 5.55 -1.81 4.48
C THR A 72 4.66 -2.65 5.39
N GLN A 73 5.10 -3.86 5.75
CA GLN A 73 4.35 -4.71 6.69
C GLN A 73 4.07 -4.02 8.03
N GLU A 74 5.03 -3.24 8.53
CA GLU A 74 4.87 -2.52 9.80
C GLU A 74 3.77 -1.45 9.70
N SER A 75 3.65 -0.79 8.54
CA SER A 75 2.57 0.16 8.27
C SER A 75 1.19 -0.48 8.45
N PHE A 76 0.99 -1.73 8.02
CA PHE A 76 -0.30 -2.42 8.21
C PHE A 76 -0.56 -2.83 9.65
N ARG A 77 0.49 -3.09 10.45
CA ARG A 77 0.35 -3.46 11.87
C ARG A 77 -0.06 -2.26 12.71
N VAL A 78 0.59 -1.12 12.49
CA VAL A 78 0.28 0.14 13.20
C VAL A 78 -1.14 0.62 12.89
N ASN A 79 -1.62 0.41 11.66
CA ASN A 79 -2.94 0.88 11.21
C ASN A 79 -4.05 -0.19 11.33
N ASP A 80 -3.76 -1.35 11.91
CA ASP A 80 -4.66 -2.51 12.01
C ASP A 80 -5.36 -2.85 10.67
N ASP A 81 -4.57 -2.86 9.59
CA ASP A 81 -5.07 -3.10 8.24
C ASP A 81 -4.93 -4.58 7.85
N ALA A 82 -5.95 -5.37 8.20
CA ALA A 82 -6.01 -6.79 7.81
C ALA A 82 -6.14 -7.01 6.30
N ILE A 83 -6.83 -6.11 5.59
CA ILE A 83 -7.12 -6.26 4.15
C ILE A 83 -5.86 -5.95 3.33
N GLY A 84 -5.17 -4.85 3.63
CA GLY A 84 -3.92 -4.48 2.98
C GLY A 84 -2.83 -5.54 3.21
N ARG A 85 -2.72 -6.04 4.45
CA ARG A 85 -1.82 -7.15 4.77
C ARG A 85 -2.15 -8.42 3.97
N GLY A 86 -3.41 -8.85 3.96
CA GLY A 86 -3.83 -10.04 3.22
C GLY A 86 -3.64 -9.92 1.71
N ALA A 87 -3.88 -8.73 1.14
CA ALA A 87 -3.63 -8.44 -0.28
C ALA A 87 -2.13 -8.58 -0.63
N LEU A 88 -1.25 -7.99 0.19
CA LEU A 88 0.20 -8.10 0.01
C LEU A 88 0.68 -9.56 0.12
N GLU A 89 0.20 -10.30 1.12
CA GLU A 89 0.52 -11.71 1.32
C GLU A 89 0.06 -12.56 0.12
N TYR A 90 -1.18 -12.38 -0.33
CA TYR A 90 -1.72 -13.09 -1.49
C TYR A 90 -0.89 -12.87 -2.75
N SER A 91 -0.58 -11.62 -3.08
CA SER A 91 0.21 -11.29 -4.26
C SER A 91 1.66 -11.79 -4.17
N THR A 92 2.23 -11.78 -2.96
CA THR A 92 3.59 -12.29 -2.72
C THR A 92 3.63 -13.80 -2.91
N LEU A 93 2.65 -14.52 -2.35
CA LEU A 93 2.52 -15.96 -2.51
C LEU A 93 2.35 -16.36 -3.99
N ALA A 94 1.49 -15.66 -4.73
CA ALA A 94 1.31 -15.92 -6.15
C ALA A 94 2.61 -15.70 -6.94
N ARG A 95 3.37 -14.64 -6.61
CA ARG A 95 4.68 -14.36 -7.22
C ARG A 95 5.71 -15.44 -6.89
N GLU A 96 5.78 -15.87 -5.64
CA GLU A 96 6.72 -16.92 -5.20
C GLU A 96 6.45 -18.24 -5.92
N ALA A 97 5.19 -18.63 -6.06
CA ALA A 97 4.81 -19.82 -6.82
C ALA A 97 5.31 -19.75 -8.28
N GLN A 98 5.16 -18.60 -8.94
CA GLN A 98 5.68 -18.39 -10.29
C GLN A 98 7.22 -18.44 -10.36
N ALA A 99 7.91 -17.88 -9.36
CA ALA A 99 9.37 -17.93 -9.28
C ALA A 99 9.88 -19.37 -9.17
N ILE A 100 9.21 -20.23 -8.39
CA ILE A 100 9.52 -21.65 -8.26
C ILE A 100 9.37 -22.38 -9.60
N VAL A 101 8.27 -22.12 -10.33
CA VAL A 101 8.04 -22.73 -11.65
C VAL A 101 9.12 -22.33 -12.65
N ASN A 102 9.48 -21.04 -12.70
CA ASN A 102 10.52 -20.55 -13.60
C ASN A 102 11.90 -21.13 -13.28
N LEU A 103 12.23 -21.32 -12.00
CA LEU A 103 13.47 -21.99 -11.58
C LEU A 103 13.52 -23.45 -12.05
N ALA A 104 12.44 -24.20 -11.88
CA ALA A 104 12.36 -25.60 -12.30
C ALA A 104 12.52 -25.77 -13.83
N ASN A 105 11.87 -24.89 -14.60
CA ASN A 105 12.01 -24.85 -16.06
C ASN A 105 13.44 -24.50 -16.50
N THR A 106 14.14 -23.63 -15.78
CA THR A 106 15.53 -23.27 -16.11
C THR A 106 16.50 -24.41 -15.80
N ALA A 107 16.31 -25.13 -14.69
CA ALA A 107 17.16 -26.25 -14.30
C ALA A 107 17.02 -27.45 -15.25
N SER A 108 15.80 -27.77 -15.68
CA SER A 108 15.57 -28.82 -16.69
C SER A 108 16.23 -28.47 -18.03
N GLN A 109 16.07 -27.24 -18.52
CA GLN A 109 16.72 -26.79 -19.75
C GLN A 109 18.25 -26.88 -19.68
N ALA A 110 18.87 -26.54 -18.54
CA ALA A 110 20.32 -26.67 -18.38
C ALA A 110 20.79 -28.14 -18.38
N ALA A 111 20.04 -29.05 -17.74
CA ALA A 111 20.36 -30.47 -17.70
C ALA A 111 20.25 -31.13 -19.09
N ASP A 112 19.25 -30.73 -19.88
CA ASP A 112 19.07 -31.20 -21.25
C ASP A 112 20.26 -30.80 -22.13
N LEU A 113 20.71 -29.54 -22.04
CA LEU A 113 21.88 -29.06 -22.79
C LEU A 113 23.18 -29.80 -22.44
N VAL A 114 23.42 -30.09 -21.17
CA VAL A 114 24.62 -30.85 -20.75
C VAL A 114 24.57 -32.28 -21.28
N THR A 115 23.40 -32.92 -21.25
CA THR A 115 23.22 -34.28 -21.76
C THR A 115 23.44 -34.35 -23.27
N ASP A 116 22.98 -33.34 -24.01
CA ASP A 116 23.17 -33.24 -25.46
C ASP A 116 24.66 -33.03 -25.84
N LEU A 117 25.40 -32.23 -25.06
CA LEU A 117 26.84 -31.99 -25.27
C LEU A 117 27.72 -33.22 -25.03
N VAL A 118 27.32 -34.11 -24.12
CA VAL A 118 28.08 -35.34 -23.81
C VAL A 118 27.77 -36.47 -24.80
N SER A 119 26.73 -36.32 -25.63
CA SER A 119 26.26 -37.33 -26.58
C SER A 119 26.83 -37.18 -28.01
N PHE A 120 27.78 -36.26 -28.22
CA PHE A 120 28.54 -36.06 -29.47
C PHE A 120 29.96 -36.65 -29.36
#